data_AF-A0A2K5JHQ6-F1
#
_entry.id   AF-A0A2K5JHQ6-F1
#
_cell.length_a   1.000
_cell.length_b   1.000
_cell.length_c   1.000
_cell.angle_alpha   90.00
_cell.angle_beta   90.00
_cell.angle_gamma   90.00
#
_symmetry.space_group_name_H-M   'P 1'
#
loop_
_entity.id
_entity.type
_entity.pdbx_description
1 polymer ?
#
loop_
_entity_poly.entity_id
_entity_poly.type
_entity_poly.pdbx_seq_one_letter_code
_entity_poly.pdbx_strand_id
1 'polypeptide(L)'
;PRAHPGHLHKARDGPCEFAPVVVVPPRSVHNVTGAQVGLSCEVRAVPTPVITWRKVMQSPEGTQVLEELPGDHVNIAVQVRGGPSDHEATAWILINPLRKEDEGVYQCHAANMVGEAESHSTVTVLDLSKYRSFRFPAPDDRM
;
A
#
# COMPACT_ATOMS: atom_id res chain seq x y z
N PRO A 1 36.69 35.96 -19.41
CA PRO A 1 35.58 35.47 -20.27
C PRO A 1 34.37 35.09 -19.40
N ARG A 2 33.36 35.96 -19.38
CA ARG A 2 32.16 35.80 -18.54
C ARG A 2 31.28 34.71 -19.14
N ALA A 3 30.92 33.69 -18.37
CA ALA A 3 29.93 32.70 -18.78
C ALA A 3 28.59 33.41 -18.98
N HIS A 4 28.10 33.46 -20.22
CA HIS A 4 26.78 33.97 -20.53
C HIS A 4 25.72 33.03 -19.94
N PRO A 5 24.64 33.54 -19.31
CA PRO A 5 23.56 32.69 -18.83
C PRO A 5 22.93 32.01 -20.05
N GLY A 6 23.01 30.68 -20.10
CA GLY A 6 22.59 29.89 -21.25
C GLY A 6 21.12 30.14 -21.61
N HIS A 7 20.86 30.25 -22.91
CA HIS A 7 19.52 30.35 -23.46
C HIS A 7 18.78 29.03 -23.19
N LEU A 8 17.59 29.09 -22.58
CA LEU A 8 16.77 27.90 -22.31
C LEU A 8 16.16 27.41 -23.64
N HIS A 9 16.31 26.13 -23.95
CA HIS A 9 15.70 25.51 -25.14
C HIS A 9 14.74 24.41 -24.72
N LYS A 10 13.60 24.35 -25.40
CA LYS A 10 12.58 23.31 -25.20
C LYS A 10 13.11 21.96 -25.70
N ALA A 11 13.16 20.97 -24.81
CA ALA A 11 13.64 19.64 -25.16
C ALA A 11 12.63 18.83 -25.98
N ARG A 12 11.34 18.89 -25.62
CA ARG A 12 10.24 18.22 -26.33
C ARG A 12 8.88 18.85 -26.01
N ASP A 13 7.88 18.46 -26.77
CA ASP A 13 6.46 18.70 -26.48
C ASP A 13 5.92 17.66 -25.47
N GLY A 14 4.90 18.06 -24.71
CA GLY A 14 4.23 17.20 -23.72
C GLY A 14 4.68 17.43 -22.27
N PRO A 15 4.12 16.66 -21.32
CA PRO A 15 4.44 16.78 -19.91
C PRO A 15 5.90 16.43 -19.61
N CYS A 16 6.48 17.10 -18.61
CA CYS A 16 7.76 16.73 -18.05
C CYS A 16 7.68 15.31 -17.49
N GLU A 17 8.66 14.49 -17.81
CA GLU A 17 8.80 13.15 -17.24
C GLU A 17 9.37 13.27 -15.83
N PHE A 18 8.83 12.49 -14.92
CA PHE A 18 9.30 12.42 -13.54
C PHE A 18 9.03 11.03 -12.96
N ALA A 19 9.89 10.64 -12.02
CA ALA A 19 9.74 9.40 -11.27
C ALA A 19 8.42 9.41 -10.48
N PRO A 20 7.84 8.24 -10.16
CA PRO A 20 6.62 8.16 -9.41
C PRO A 20 6.73 8.87 -8.06
N VAL A 21 5.64 9.50 -7.63
CA VAL A 21 5.51 10.12 -6.31
C VAL A 21 4.23 9.61 -5.68
N VAL A 22 4.32 9.02 -4.49
CA VAL A 22 3.14 8.67 -3.71
C VAL A 22 2.53 9.94 -3.15
N VAL A 23 1.38 10.35 -3.69
CA VAL A 23 0.66 11.56 -3.27
C VAL A 23 -0.25 11.29 -2.07
N VAL A 24 -0.85 10.09 -2.02
CA VAL A 24 -1.62 9.62 -0.85
C VAL A 24 -1.10 8.24 -0.44
N PRO A 25 -0.37 8.13 0.69
CA PRO A 25 0.09 6.86 1.19
C PRO A 25 -1.07 6.07 1.84
N PRO A 26 -0.97 4.73 1.88
CA PRO A 26 -1.95 3.92 2.57
C PRO A 26 -1.94 4.16 4.07
N ARG A 27 -3.14 4.15 4.67
CA ARG A 27 -3.30 4.32 6.11
C ARG A 27 -3.21 2.97 6.81
N SER A 28 -2.51 2.94 7.95
CA SER A 28 -2.55 1.77 8.84
C SER A 28 -3.94 1.56 9.40
N VAL A 29 -4.32 0.30 9.59
CA VAL A 29 -5.66 -0.13 9.98
C VAL A 29 -5.59 -1.11 11.14
N HIS A 30 -6.55 -0.99 12.07
CA HIS A 30 -6.72 -1.89 13.21
C HIS A 30 -8.15 -2.42 13.16
N ASN A 31 -8.31 -3.74 13.00
CA ASN A 31 -9.63 -4.34 12.93
C ASN A 31 -9.64 -5.75 13.53
N VAL A 32 -10.81 -6.38 13.58
CA VAL A 32 -11.02 -7.71 14.15
C VAL A 32 -11.09 -8.78 13.07
N THR A 33 -10.79 -10.03 13.44
CA THR A 33 -10.99 -11.19 12.56
C THR A 33 -12.42 -11.25 12.00
N GLY A 34 -12.55 -11.62 10.72
CA GLY A 34 -13.81 -11.69 9.99
C GLY A 34 -14.28 -10.37 9.36
N ALA A 35 -13.65 -9.23 9.67
CA ALA A 35 -13.99 -7.95 9.08
C ALA A 35 -13.52 -7.84 7.62
N GLN A 36 -14.02 -6.82 6.91
CA GLN A 36 -13.51 -6.41 5.61
C GLN A 36 -12.60 -5.18 5.77
N VAL A 37 -11.43 -5.19 5.15
CA VAL A 37 -10.43 -4.11 5.22
C VAL A 37 -9.98 -3.72 3.81
N GLY A 38 -9.78 -2.41 3.60
CA GLY A 38 -9.23 -1.88 2.36
C GLY A 38 -8.02 -0.98 2.62
N LEU A 39 -7.03 -1.07 1.74
CA LEU A 39 -5.88 -0.15 1.67
C LEU A 39 -5.88 0.54 0.31
N SER A 40 -5.41 1.79 0.25
CA SER A 40 -5.34 2.56 -0.99
C SER A 40 -4.06 3.38 -1.07
N CYS A 41 -3.48 3.47 -2.26
CA CYS A 41 -2.28 4.22 -2.55
C CYS A 41 -2.49 5.02 -3.83
N GLU A 42 -2.28 6.34 -3.78
CA GLU A 42 -2.39 7.22 -4.95
C GLU A 42 -1.00 7.70 -5.34
N VAL A 43 -0.69 7.59 -6.63
CA VAL A 43 0.63 7.85 -7.19
C VAL A 43 0.49 8.76 -8.40
N ARG A 44 1.37 9.75 -8.50
CA ARG A 44 1.50 10.59 -9.67
C ARG A 44 2.81 10.29 -10.39
N ALA A 45 2.79 10.07 -11.71
CA ALA A 45 4.01 9.84 -12.49
C ALA A 45 3.82 10.14 -13.98
N VAL A 46 4.90 10.55 -14.65
CA VAL A 46 4.94 10.67 -16.11
C VAL A 46 6.23 9.99 -16.62
N PRO A 47 6.14 8.91 -17.41
CA PRO A 47 4.92 8.24 -17.89
C PRO A 47 4.15 7.51 -16.77
N THR A 48 2.94 7.03 -17.09
CA THR A 48 2.08 6.27 -16.16
C THR A 48 2.86 5.14 -15.48
N PRO A 49 2.78 5.00 -14.15
CA PRO A 49 3.57 4.00 -13.43
C PRO A 49 2.91 2.63 -13.45
N VAL A 50 3.70 1.58 -13.28
CA VAL A 50 3.23 0.28 -12.81
C VAL A 50 3.19 0.32 -11.29
N ILE A 51 2.06 -0.02 -10.68
CA ILE A 51 1.89 -0.07 -9.22
C ILE A 51 1.67 -1.52 -8.81
N THR A 52 2.52 -2.01 -7.90
CA THR A 52 2.40 -3.32 -7.28
C THR A 52 2.21 -3.19 -5.79
N TRP A 53 1.44 -4.12 -5.23
CA TRP A 53 1.27 -4.26 -3.80
C TRP A 53 2.09 -5.45 -3.32
N ARG A 54 2.80 -5.27 -2.21
CA ARG A 54 3.66 -6.28 -1.62
C ARG A 54 3.38 -6.45 -0.14
N LYS A 55 3.50 -7.66 0.37
CA LYS A 55 3.50 -7.92 1.81
C LYS A 55 4.91 -8.18 2.29
N VAL A 56 5.31 -7.52 3.37
CA VAL A 56 6.61 -7.73 4.02
C VAL A 56 6.51 -9.00 4.86
N MET A 57 7.21 -10.03 4.42
CA MET A 57 7.30 -11.33 5.08
C MET A 57 8.70 -11.51 5.69
N GLN A 58 8.82 -12.34 6.71
CA GLN A 58 10.13 -12.77 7.23
C GLN A 58 10.40 -14.18 6.74
N SER A 59 11.56 -14.39 6.12
CA SER A 59 12.03 -15.71 5.74
C SER A 59 12.36 -16.55 6.98
N PRO A 60 12.43 -17.89 6.86
CA PRO A 60 12.90 -18.76 7.95
C PRO A 60 14.29 -18.38 8.49
N GLU A 61 15.12 -17.77 7.65
CA GLU A 61 16.45 -17.28 7.98
C GLU A 61 16.45 -15.85 8.59
N GLY A 62 15.26 -15.28 8.83
CA GLY A 62 15.08 -13.96 9.42
C GLY A 62 15.30 -12.79 8.46
N THR A 63 15.38 -13.05 7.15
CA THR A 63 15.55 -12.01 6.13
C THR A 63 14.19 -11.47 5.71
N GLN A 64 14.07 -10.16 5.49
CA GLN A 64 12.84 -9.58 4.96
C GLN A 64 12.68 -9.93 3.48
N VAL A 65 11.51 -10.45 3.12
CA VAL A 65 11.14 -10.81 1.76
C VAL A 65 9.85 -10.06 1.39
N LEU A 66 9.79 -9.54 0.17
CA LEU A 66 8.60 -8.89 -0.36
C LEU A 66 7.84 -9.87 -1.25
N GLU A 67 6.63 -10.24 -0.82
CA GLU A 67 5.73 -11.07 -1.59
C GLU A 67 4.78 -10.19 -2.42
N GLU A 68 4.72 -10.37 -3.74
CA GLU A 68 3.78 -9.63 -4.59
C GLU A 68 2.33 -10.14 -4.43
N LEU A 69 1.39 -9.22 -4.21
CA LEU A 69 -0.02 -9.51 -3.99
C LEU A 69 -0.82 -9.47 -5.31
N PRO A 70 -1.91 -10.25 -5.44
CA PRO A 70 -2.55 -11.06 -4.39
C PRO A 70 -1.85 -12.39 -4.08
N GLY A 71 -0.86 -12.82 -4.86
CA GLY A 71 -0.19 -14.11 -4.65
C GLY A 71 -1.18 -15.28 -4.59
N ASP A 72 -0.99 -16.18 -3.63
CA ASP A 72 -1.88 -17.32 -3.35
C ASP A 72 -2.98 -16.98 -2.31
N HIS A 73 -3.11 -15.71 -1.91
CA HIS A 73 -4.07 -15.29 -0.91
C HIS A 73 -5.50 -15.25 -1.46
N VAL A 74 -6.30 -16.27 -1.12
CA VAL A 74 -7.71 -16.38 -1.55
C VAL A 74 -8.64 -15.27 -1.04
N ASN A 75 -8.24 -14.56 0.02
CA ASN A 75 -9.01 -13.49 0.66
C ASN A 75 -8.54 -12.09 0.25
N ILE A 76 -7.57 -11.97 -0.65
CA ILE A 76 -7.00 -10.69 -1.09
C ILE A 76 -7.33 -10.43 -2.56
N ALA A 77 -7.80 -9.23 -2.86
CA ALA A 77 -7.95 -8.74 -4.22
C ALA A 77 -7.20 -7.42 -4.41
N VAL A 78 -6.49 -7.29 -5.53
CA VAL A 78 -5.73 -6.08 -5.90
C VAL A 78 -6.35 -5.45 -7.14
N GLN A 79 -6.47 -4.13 -7.14
CA GLN A 79 -6.97 -3.37 -8.28
C GLN A 79 -6.15 -2.11 -8.49
N VAL A 80 -5.82 -1.80 -9.74
CA VAL A 80 -5.20 -0.52 -10.12
C VAL A 80 -6.07 0.15 -11.18
N ARG A 81 -6.32 1.45 -11.02
CA ARG A 81 -7.03 2.28 -12.00
C ARG A 81 -6.33 3.63 -12.13
N GLY A 82 -6.67 4.36 -13.19
CA GLY A 82 -6.31 5.78 -13.27
C GLY A 82 -6.88 6.53 -12.06
N GLY A 83 -6.15 7.56 -11.64
CA GLY A 83 -6.51 8.42 -10.53
C GLY A 83 -7.56 9.48 -10.92
N PRO A 84 -7.96 10.33 -9.97
CA PRO A 84 -8.96 11.36 -10.19
C PRO A 84 -8.47 12.51 -11.11
N SER A 85 -7.15 12.68 -11.25
CA SER A 85 -6.56 13.73 -12.10
C SER A 85 -5.49 13.20 -13.08
N ASP A 86 -5.06 14.06 -13.99
CA ASP A 86 -4.08 13.71 -15.03
C ASP A 86 -2.77 13.18 -14.42
N HIS A 87 -2.28 12.09 -15.00
CA HIS A 87 -1.04 11.44 -14.59
C HIS A 87 -1.06 10.83 -13.18
N GLU A 88 -2.24 10.68 -12.59
CA GLU A 88 -2.44 9.92 -11.36
C GLU A 88 -2.93 8.50 -11.65
N ALA A 89 -2.55 7.58 -10.77
CA ALA A 89 -3.05 6.23 -10.71
C ALA A 89 -3.31 5.86 -9.24
N THR A 90 -4.40 5.16 -8.98
CA THR A 90 -4.77 4.70 -7.65
C THR A 90 -4.78 3.18 -7.64
N ALA A 91 -4.18 2.60 -6.60
CA ALA A 91 -4.13 1.17 -6.36
C ALA A 91 -4.82 0.84 -5.04
N TRP A 92 -5.63 -0.22 -5.04
CA TRP A 92 -6.37 -0.70 -3.89
C TRP A 92 -6.05 -2.17 -3.58
N ILE A 93 -6.03 -2.49 -2.30
CA ILE A 93 -6.16 -3.86 -1.79
C ILE A 93 -7.50 -3.98 -1.08
N LEU A 94 -8.21 -5.07 -1.31
CA LEU A 94 -9.32 -5.54 -0.50
C LEU A 94 -8.93 -6.84 0.20
N ILE A 95 -9.07 -6.90 1.53
CA ILE A 95 -8.89 -8.10 2.34
C ILE A 95 -10.24 -8.50 2.93
N ASN A 96 -10.77 -9.65 2.52
CA ASN A 96 -12.07 -10.15 2.96
C ASN A 96 -12.19 -11.69 2.88
N PRO A 97 -12.44 -12.41 3.99
CA PRO A 97 -12.44 -11.90 5.37
C PRO A 97 -11.01 -11.65 5.88
N LEU A 98 -10.87 -10.71 6.83
CA LEU A 98 -9.63 -10.45 7.55
C LEU A 98 -9.30 -11.61 8.51
N ARG A 99 -8.10 -12.15 8.39
CA ARG A 99 -7.57 -13.27 9.17
C ARG A 99 -6.34 -12.82 9.94
N LYS A 100 -5.96 -13.59 10.97
CA LYS A 100 -4.76 -13.25 11.78
C LYS A 100 -3.47 -13.35 10.94
N GLU A 101 -3.43 -14.23 9.95
CA GLU A 101 -2.33 -14.35 8.98
C GLU A 101 -2.15 -13.11 8.10
N ASP A 102 -3.18 -12.27 7.93
CA ASP A 102 -3.10 -11.02 7.17
C ASP A 102 -2.44 -9.88 7.97
N GLU A 103 -2.17 -10.07 9.26
CA GLU A 103 -1.43 -9.10 10.05
C GLU A 103 -0.02 -8.90 9.48
N GLY A 104 0.40 -7.65 9.33
CA GLY A 104 1.72 -7.34 8.80
C GLY A 104 1.84 -5.96 8.20
N VAL A 105 2.98 -5.74 7.56
CA VAL A 105 3.29 -4.52 6.83
C VAL A 105 3.07 -4.76 5.34
N TYR A 106 2.35 -3.84 4.72
CA TYR A 106 2.03 -3.82 3.31
C TYR A 106 2.74 -2.64 2.65
N GLN A 107 3.35 -2.88 1.49
CA GLN A 107 4.07 -1.91 0.69
C GLN A 107 3.32 -1.66 -0.62
N CYS A 108 3.06 -0.40 -0.92
CA CYS A 108 2.72 0.06 -2.27
C CYS A 108 4.01 0.48 -2.95
N HIS A 109 4.39 -0.21 -4.03
CA HIS A 109 5.56 0.10 -4.86
C HIS A 109 5.10 0.58 -6.23
N ALA A 110 5.67 1.70 -6.70
CA ALA A 110 5.34 2.27 -8.00
C ALA A 110 6.60 2.57 -8.78
N ALA A 111 6.64 2.18 -10.05
CA ALA A 111 7.81 2.34 -10.92
C ALA A 111 7.42 2.83 -12.32
N ASN A 112 8.26 3.69 -12.88
CA ASN A 112 8.27 4.02 -14.31
C ASN A 112 9.72 4.07 -14.82
N MET A 113 9.93 4.44 -16.09
CA MET A 113 11.28 4.48 -16.68
C MET A 113 12.21 5.55 -16.08
N VAL A 114 11.70 6.49 -15.29
CA VAL A 114 12.47 7.56 -14.65
C VAL A 114 12.91 7.19 -13.24
N GLY A 115 12.15 6.33 -12.55
CA GLY A 115 12.48 5.87 -11.20
C GLY A 115 11.31 5.17 -10.50
N GLU A 116 11.38 5.13 -9.18
CA GLU A 116 10.43 4.43 -8.31
C GLU A 116 10.09 5.23 -7.05
N ALA A 117 8.95 4.88 -6.43
CA ALA A 117 8.57 5.33 -5.10
C ALA A 117 7.83 4.22 -4.35
N GLU A 118 7.94 4.25 -3.02
CA GLU A 118 7.30 3.29 -2.14
C GLU A 118 6.63 3.95 -0.93
N SER A 119 5.61 3.30 -0.40
CA SER A 119 4.96 3.68 0.85
C SER A 119 4.45 2.45 1.59
N HIS A 120 4.30 2.56 2.91
CA HIS A 120 4.01 1.42 3.78
C HIS A 120 2.79 1.69 4.66
N SER A 121 2.03 0.62 4.96
CA SER A 121 0.94 0.62 5.94
C SER A 121 0.95 -0.66 6.77
N THR A 122 0.50 -0.56 8.02
CA THR A 122 0.40 -1.71 8.91
C THR A 122 -1.06 -2.14 9.07
N VAL A 123 -1.33 -3.44 8.89
CA VAL A 123 -2.61 -4.07 9.22
C VAL A 123 -2.45 -4.78 10.56
N THR A 124 -3.22 -4.39 11.57
CA THR A 124 -3.26 -5.05 12.88
C THR A 124 -4.60 -5.76 13.07
N VAL A 125 -4.55 -7.02 13.49
CA VAL A 125 -5.72 -7.89 13.59
C VAL A 125 -5.94 -8.35 15.03
N LEU A 126 -7.06 -7.94 15.60
CA LEU A 126 -7.52 -8.34 16.93
C LEU A 126 -8.42 -9.57 16.81
N ASP A 127 -8.26 -10.51 17.74
CA ASP A 127 -9.13 -11.67 17.83
C ASP A 127 -10.49 -11.26 18.42
N LEU A 128 -11.57 -11.43 17.67
CA LEU A 128 -12.91 -11.05 18.08
C LEU A 128 -13.37 -11.78 19.37
N SER A 129 -12.94 -13.02 19.58
CA SER A 129 -13.29 -13.81 20.77
C SER A 129 -12.70 -13.19 22.04
N LYS A 130 -11.41 -12.82 21.97
CA LYS A 130 -10.70 -12.13 23.04
C LYS A 130 -11.22 -10.71 23.24
N TYR A 131 -11.56 -10.01 22.15
CA TYR A 131 -12.11 -8.67 22.24
C TYR A 131 -13.44 -8.60 23.00
N ARG A 132 -14.33 -9.58 22.77
CA ARG A 132 -15.60 -9.70 23.50
C ARG A 132 -15.38 -10.02 24.97
N SER A 133 -14.46 -10.92 25.32
CA SER A 133 -14.15 -11.24 26.72
C SER A 133 -13.57 -10.04 27.48
N PHE A 134 -12.78 -9.17 26.82
CA PHE A 134 -12.27 -7.94 27.44
C PHE A 134 -13.36 -6.88 27.67
N ARG A 135 -14.32 -6.74 26.75
CA ARG A 135 -15.38 -5.73 26.87
C ARG A 135 -16.54 -6.15 27.78
N PHE A 136 -16.76 -7.45 27.94
CA PHE A 136 -17.81 -8.01 28.77
C PHE A 136 -17.23 -9.13 29.63
N PRO A 137 -16.53 -8.81 30.73
CA PRO A 137 -16.19 -9.82 31.72
C PRO A 137 -17.51 -10.42 32.24
N ALA A 138 -17.60 -11.75 32.25
CA ALA A 138 -18.75 -12.44 32.84
C ALA A 138 -18.86 -12.05 34.33
N PRO A 139 -20.07 -11.89 34.88
CA PRO A 139 -20.24 -11.74 36.32
C PRO A 139 -19.57 -12.94 37.02
N ASP A 140 -18.80 -12.68 38.07
CA ASP A 140 -18.16 -13.71 38.88
C ASP A 140 -19.26 -14.51 39.60
N ASP A 141 -19.59 -15.70 39.10
CA ASP A 141 -20.48 -16.66 39.76
C ASP A 141 -19.74 -17.29 40.95
N ARG A 142 -19.59 -16.49 42.01
CA ARG A 142 -19.22 -16.94 43.36
C ARG A 142 -20.37 -16.65 44.32
N MET A 143 -21.25 -17.63 44.49
CA MET A 143 -22.09 -17.78 45.68
C MET A 143 -22.15 -19.25 46.10
#